data_AF-A0A521FAJ6-F1
#
_entry.id   AF-A0A521FAJ6-F1
#
_cell.length_a   1.000
_cell.length_b   1.000
_cell.length_c   1.000
_cell.angle_alpha   90.00
_cell.angle_beta   90.00
_cell.angle_gamma   90.00
#
_symmetry.space_group_name_H-M   'P 1'
#
loop_
_entity.id
_entity.type
_entity.pdbx_description
1 polymer ?
#
loop_
_entity_poly.entity_id
_entity_poly.type
_entity_poly.pdbx_seq_one_letter_code
_entity_poly.pdbx_strand_id
1 'polypeptide(L)'
;MNPKEQIIETLKKWITQTNIISYDDRIGLDCGDKELTELRDRTTKEVYVVSFKTKSTNIEYNEKGEVVSFFEGMYCFAYFDAETLELLYIHKKAGYIEVDGSY
;
A
#
# COMPACT_ATOMS: atom_id res chain seq x y z
N MET A 1 15.75 9.15 -13.38
CA MET A 1 14.70 8.22 -12.92
C MET A 1 13.46 9.06 -12.69
N ASN A 2 12.29 8.62 -13.14
CA ASN A 2 11.04 9.36 -12.94
C ASN A 2 10.67 9.30 -11.44
N PRO A 3 10.20 10.40 -10.81
CA PRO A 3 9.71 10.38 -9.43
C PRO A 3 8.78 9.19 -9.10
N LYS A 4 7.86 8.84 -10.01
CA LYS A 4 6.94 7.71 -9.83
C LYS A 4 7.65 6.35 -9.74
N GLU A 5 8.69 6.14 -10.56
CA GLU A 5 9.51 4.92 -10.51
C GLU A 5 10.26 4.82 -9.18
N GLN A 6 10.81 5.95 -8.72
CA GLN A 6 11.51 6.02 -7.43
C GLN A 6 10.57 5.73 -6.26
N ILE A 7 9.35 6.25 -6.30
CA ILE A 7 8.32 5.99 -5.30
C ILE A 7 7.96 4.50 -5.26
N ILE A 8 7.71 3.87 -6.41
CA ILE A 8 7.39 2.45 -6.50
C ILE A 8 8.54 1.59 -5.94
N GLU A 9 9.80 1.90 -6.30
CA GLU A 9 10.95 1.17 -5.79
C GLU A 9 11.18 1.38 -4.29
N THR A 10 10.92 2.59 -3.79
CA THR A 10 10.96 2.90 -2.35
C THR A 10 9.92 2.10 -1.59
N LEU A 11 8.68 2.03 -2.11
CA LEU A 11 7.62 1.23 -1.52
C LEU A 11 7.96 -0.27 -1.50
N LYS A 12 8.47 -0.82 -2.61
CA LYS A 12 8.90 -2.23 -2.68
C LYS A 12 9.98 -2.56 -1.65
N LYS A 13 10.99 -1.68 -1.51
CA LYS A 13 12.05 -1.83 -0.50
C LYS A 13 11.47 -1.82 0.90
N TRP A 14 10.62 -0.84 1.19
CA TRP A 14 9.98 -0.72 2.50
C TRP A 14 9.16 -1.97 2.84
N ILE A 15 8.29 -2.43 1.92
CA ILE A 15 7.48 -3.64 2.06
C ILE A 15 8.35 -4.87 2.36
N THR A 16 9.47 -5.00 1.64
CA THR A 16 10.41 -6.13 1.82
C THR A 16 11.14 -6.05 3.17
N GLN A 17 11.55 -4.85 3.58
CA GLN A 17 12.32 -4.63 4.80
C GLN A 17 11.48 -4.80 6.06
N THR A 18 10.24 -4.30 6.07
CA THR A 18 9.37 -4.38 7.24
C THR A 18 8.63 -5.72 7.30
N ASN A 19 8.27 -6.31 6.15
CA ASN A 19 7.50 -7.55 6.06
C ASN A 19 6.15 -7.50 6.82
N ILE A 20 5.60 -6.29 7.02
CA ILE A 20 4.35 -6.06 7.76
C ILE A 20 3.12 -6.21 6.86
N ILE A 21 3.30 -5.91 5.58
CA ILE A 21 2.26 -6.02 4.55
C ILE A 21 2.87 -6.65 3.31
N SER A 22 2.04 -7.27 2.47
CA SER A 22 2.42 -7.72 1.14
C SER A 22 1.38 -7.22 0.14
N TYR A 23 1.77 -7.11 -1.13
CA TYR A 23 0.87 -6.72 -2.22
C TYR A 23 0.73 -7.85 -3.24
N ASP A 24 -0.39 -7.89 -3.97
CA ASP A 24 -0.62 -8.84 -5.05
C ASP A 24 0.18 -8.42 -6.29
N ASP A 25 1.25 -9.16 -6.56
CA ASP A 25 2.15 -8.91 -7.70
C ASP A 25 1.45 -8.92 -9.06
N ARG A 26 0.27 -9.57 -9.16
CA ARG A 26 -0.53 -9.60 -10.41
C ARG A 26 -1.27 -8.29 -10.66
N ILE A 27 -1.60 -7.55 -9.60
CA ILE A 27 -2.22 -6.23 -9.67
C ILE A 27 -1.13 -5.16 -9.72
N GLY A 28 -0.08 -5.34 -8.93
CA GLY A 28 1.06 -4.43 -8.88
C GLY A 28 0.84 -3.21 -8.00
N LEU A 29 1.68 -2.21 -8.23
CA LEU A 29 1.70 -0.92 -7.53
C LEU A 29 1.43 0.18 -8.57
N ASP A 30 0.37 0.95 -8.38
CA ASP A 30 -0.01 2.02 -9.31
C ASP A 30 0.18 3.39 -8.66
N CYS A 31 1.04 4.23 -9.26
CA CYS A 31 1.37 5.55 -8.76
C CYS A 31 0.63 6.63 -9.55
N GLY A 32 -0.30 7.32 -8.87
CA GLY A 32 -0.99 8.48 -9.41
C GLY A 32 -0.06 9.65 -9.71
N ASP A 33 -0.60 10.69 -10.35
CA ASP A 33 0.06 11.99 -10.39
C ASP A 33 0.04 12.65 -9.00
N LYS A 34 0.90 13.64 -8.80
CA LYS A 34 0.89 14.37 -7.53
C LYS A 34 -0.40 15.17 -7.38
N GLU A 35 -0.94 15.22 -6.18
CA GLU A 35 -2.15 15.94 -5.84
C GLU A 35 -2.03 16.63 -4.49
N LEU A 36 -2.74 17.76 -4.34
CA LEU A 36 -2.82 18.47 -3.06
C LEU A 36 -3.86 17.77 -2.18
N THR A 37 -3.42 17.22 -1.04
CA THR A 37 -4.28 16.42 -0.15
C THR A 37 -4.14 16.87 1.30
N GLU A 38 -5.25 16.84 2.03
CA GLU A 38 -5.23 16.94 3.50
C GLU A 38 -4.83 15.60 4.11
N LEU A 39 -3.68 15.57 4.78
CA LEU A 39 -3.12 14.40 5.44
C LEU A 39 -3.83 14.14 6.77
N ARG A 40 -3.58 12.97 7.36
CA ARG A 40 -4.20 12.54 8.63
C ARG A 40 -3.97 13.51 9.81
N ASP A 41 -2.88 14.26 9.80
CA ASP A 41 -2.53 15.26 10.81
C ASP A 41 -3.16 16.64 10.54
N ARG A 42 -4.06 16.72 9.54
CA ARG A 42 -4.74 17.93 9.05
C ARG A 42 -3.82 18.92 8.35
N THR A 43 -2.58 18.54 8.04
CA THR A 43 -1.73 19.35 7.18
C THR A 43 -2.12 19.13 5.71
N THR A 44 -2.10 20.18 4.91
CA THR A 44 -2.31 20.06 3.47
C THR A 44 -0.95 20.04 2.78
N LYS A 45 -0.70 19.01 1.96
CA LYS A 45 0.58 18.84 1.26
C LYS A 45 0.37 18.26 -0.14
N GLU A 46 1.26 18.61 -1.08
CA GLU A 46 1.36 17.88 -2.35
C GLU A 46 1.95 16.49 -2.08
N VAL A 47 1.24 15.44 -2.53
CA VAL A 47 1.64 14.05 -2.33
C VAL A 47 1.50 13.25 -3.60
N TYR A 48 2.29 12.18 -3.70
CA TYR A 48 1.99 11.07 -4.60
C TYR A 48 1.27 9.97 -3.84
N VAL A 49 0.25 9.37 -4.45
CA VAL A 49 -0.47 8.24 -3.86
C VAL A 49 -0.22 7.00 -4.70
N VAL A 50 0.27 5.95 -4.04
CA VAL A 50 0.41 4.62 -4.63
C VAL A 50 -0.73 3.75 -4.15
N SER A 51 -1.57 3.30 -5.08
CA SER A 51 -2.63 2.34 -4.79
C SER A 51 -2.15 0.91 -5.07
N PHE A 52 -2.53 -0.01 -4.20
CA PHE A 52 -2.25 -1.44 -4.37
C PHE A 52 -3.25 -2.30 -3.59
N LYS A 53 -3.27 -3.59 -3.89
CA LYS A 53 -4.09 -4.58 -3.17
C LYS A 53 -3.20 -5.55 -2.42
N THR A 54 -3.55 -5.92 -1.20
CA THR A 54 -2.84 -6.98 -0.48
C THR A 54 -3.10 -8.34 -1.13
N LYS A 55 -2.25 -9.33 -0.85
CA LYS A 55 -2.52 -10.71 -1.30
C LYS A 55 -3.82 -11.22 -0.65
N SER A 56 -4.67 -11.88 -1.44
CA SER A 56 -5.77 -12.66 -0.89
C SER A 56 -5.21 -13.85 -0.09
N THR A 57 -5.84 -14.18 1.03
CA THR A 57 -5.35 -15.19 1.97
C THR A 57 -6.48 -16.14 2.42
N ASN A 58 -6.10 -17.22 3.11
CA ASN A 58 -6.95 -18.32 3.58
C ASN A 58 -7.97 -18.79 2.55
N ILE A 59 -7.47 -19.31 1.42
CA ILE A 59 -8.31 -20.09 0.51
C ILE A 59 -8.41 -21.49 1.10
N GLU A 60 -9.54 -21.80 1.73
CA GLU A 60 -9.81 -23.13 2.26
C GLU A 60 -10.80 -23.86 1.36
N TYR A 61 -10.52 -25.14 1.11
CA TYR A 61 -11.36 -26.00 0.30
C TYR A 61 -11.96 -27.10 1.19
N ASN A 62 -13.23 -27.44 0.96
CA ASN A 62 -13.81 -28.64 1.56
C ASN A 62 -13.36 -29.92 0.83
N GLU A 63 -13.80 -31.08 1.32
CA GLU A 63 -13.49 -32.40 0.72
C GLU A 63 -13.99 -32.57 -0.71
N LYS A 64 -14.91 -31.72 -1.16
CA LYS A 64 -15.44 -31.70 -2.54
C LYS A 64 -14.68 -30.73 -3.46
N GLY A 65 -13.66 -30.04 -2.94
CA GLY A 65 -12.89 -29.04 -3.69
C GLY A 65 -13.59 -27.69 -3.83
N GLU A 66 -14.64 -27.41 -3.04
CA GLU A 66 -15.33 -26.12 -3.05
C GLU A 66 -14.67 -25.16 -2.05
N VAL A 67 -14.53 -23.89 -2.44
CA VAL A 67 -14.00 -22.84 -1.55
C VAL A 67 -14.98 -22.58 -0.41
N VAL A 68 -14.55 -22.81 0.82
CA VAL A 68 -15.34 -22.58 2.05
C VAL A 68 -14.85 -21.39 2.86
N SER A 69 -13.63 -20.92 2.61
CA SER A 69 -13.08 -19.70 3.20
C SER A 69 -12.22 -18.98 2.17
N PHE A 70 -12.30 -17.65 2.14
CA PHE A 70 -11.51 -16.77 1.29
C PHE A 70 -11.48 -15.38 1.89
N PHE A 71 -10.29 -14.88 2.26
CA PHE A 71 -10.10 -13.47 2.58
C PHE A 71 -9.58 -12.74 1.36
N GLU A 72 -10.44 -11.91 0.78
CA GLU A 72 -10.06 -11.05 -0.31
C GLU A 72 -8.99 -10.05 0.14
N GLY A 73 -7.99 -9.85 -0.71
CA GLY A 73 -7.01 -8.78 -0.54
C GLY A 73 -7.68 -7.42 -0.37
N MET A 74 -7.10 -6.56 0.47
CA MET A 74 -7.64 -5.23 0.76
C MET A 74 -6.90 -4.17 -0.04
N TYR A 75 -7.61 -3.14 -0.49
CA TYR A 75 -6.99 -1.95 -1.05
C TYR A 75 -6.25 -1.15 0.02
N CYS A 76 -5.06 -0.71 -0.35
CA CYS A 76 -4.16 0.11 0.44
C CYS A 76 -3.66 1.30 -0.40
N PHE A 77 -3.36 2.39 0.29
CA PHE A 77 -2.90 3.64 -0.31
C PHE A 77 -1.66 4.12 0.44
N ALA A 78 -0.50 4.07 -0.21
CA ALA A 78 0.74 4.61 0.34
C ALA A 78 0.90 6.07 -0.08
N TYR A 79 1.06 6.95 0.89
CA TYR A 79 1.21 8.39 0.68
C TYR A 79 2.69 8.75 0.73
N PHE A 80 3.16 9.44 -0.31
CA PHE A 80 4.53 9.90 -0.44
C PHE A 80 4.58 11.41 -0.53
N ASP A 81 5.56 12.00 0.12
CA ASP A 81 5.86 13.41 0.02
C ASP A 81 6.26 13.77 -1.43
N ALA A 82 5.60 14.75 -2.06
CA ALA A 82 5.95 15.11 -3.44
C ALA A 82 7.29 15.84 -3.57
N GLU A 83 7.80 16.43 -2.48
CA GLU A 83 9.08 17.14 -2.46
C GLU A 83 10.24 16.19 -2.17
N THR A 84 10.11 15.36 -1.12
CA THR A 84 11.20 14.47 -0.69
C THR A 84 11.13 13.06 -1.27
N LEU A 85 9.98 12.67 -1.83
CA LEU A 85 9.67 11.30 -2.29
C LEU A 85 9.75 10.25 -1.18
N GLU A 86 9.66 10.68 0.07
CA GLU A 86 9.67 9.79 1.23
C GLU A 86 8.27 9.27 1.54
N LEU A 87 8.20 8.02 2.01
CA LEU A 87 6.95 7.42 2.47
C LEU A 87 6.50 8.16 3.75
N LEU A 88 5.27 8.62 3.76
CA LEU A 88 4.65 9.28 4.92
C LEU A 88 3.93 8.25 5.80
N TYR A 89 3.05 7.45 5.18
CA TYR A 89 2.31 6.36 5.82
C TYR A 89 1.58 5.52 4.77
N ILE A 90 1.07 4.35 5.18
CA ILE A 90 0.15 3.54 4.37
C ILE A 90 -1.22 3.54 5.03
N HIS A 91 -2.24 3.98 4.29
CA HIS A 91 -3.64 3.88 4.72
C HIS A 91 -4.25 2.58 4.21
N LYS A 92 -4.96 1.88 5.10
CA LYS A 92 -5.80 0.72 4.79
C LYS A 92 -7.16 0.90 5.45
N LYS A 93 -8.14 0.07 5.06
CA LYS A 93 -9.51 0.10 5.62
C LYS A 93 -9.58 0.14 7.15
N ALA A 94 -8.63 -0.50 7.84
CA ALA A 94 -8.62 -0.63 9.30
C ALA A 94 -7.76 0.42 10.03
N GLY A 95 -7.15 1.37 9.33
CA GLY A 95 -6.29 2.40 9.94
C GLY A 95 -5.04 2.69 9.12
N TYR A 96 -4.01 3.18 9.79
CA TYR A 96 -2.75 3.62 9.18
C TYR A 96 -1.62 2.67 9.56
N ILE A 97 -0.57 2.67 8.75
CA ILE A 97 0.70 2.03 9.05
C ILE A 97 1.77 3.12 8.93
N GLU A 98 2.49 3.34 10.01
CA GLU A 98 3.57 4.30 10.07
C GLU A 98 4.80 3.80 9.30
N VAL A 99 5.75 4.70 9.03
CA VAL A 99 7.00 4.37 8.32
C VAL A 99 7.84 3.34 9.08
N ASP A 100 7.75 3.30 10.41
CA ASP A 100 8.43 2.28 11.22
C ASP A 100 7.66 0.95 11.28
N GLY A 101 6.45 0.91 10.71
CA GLY A 101 5.59 -0.26 10.68
C GLY A 101 4.55 -0.34 11.81
N SER A 102 4.53 0.62 12.72
CA SER A 102 3.51 0.68 13.77
C SER A 102 2.10 1.00 13.22
N TYR A 103 1.07 0.71 14.03
CA TYR A 103 -0.35 0.85 13.70
C TYR A 103 -1.01 1.99 14.47
#